data_AF-A0A6G2G331-F1
#
_entry.id   AF-A0A6G2G331-F1
#
_cell.length_a   1.000
_cell.length_b   1.000
_cell.length_c   1.000
_cell.angle_alpha   90.00
_cell.angle_beta   90.00
_cell.angle_gamma   90.00
#
_symmetry.space_group_name_H-M   'P 1'
#
loop_
_entity.id
_entity.type
_entity.pdbx_description
1 polymer ?
#
loop_
_entity_poly.entity_id
_entity_poly.type
_entity_poly.pdbx_seq_one_letter_code
_entity_poly.pdbx_strand_id
1 'polypeptide(L)'
;MIRETYFSALANDDVVPAGDAKVFAVVDELPEWAEDLVDRNIPGLAPPEDLLKVRSRIEDVAERNDEDDVEAIAWNSVDFEERYRAYVTSGGRHQILEALAETVEQREVWLVSWRARASIDHRSVVLEELQRRADLGPCPPRDHEWGRGVCPTVVVCQRCGYGSTSLSTGQLAQENLKPYLGGNER
;
A
#
# COMPACT_ATOMS: atom_id res chain seq x y z
N MET A 1 8.13 5.03 9.54
CA MET A 1 8.85 4.12 8.60
C MET A 1 7.95 2.95 8.32
N ILE A 2 7.94 2.41 7.09
CA ILE A 2 7.13 1.24 6.76
C ILE A 2 7.99 0.12 6.17
N ARG A 3 7.69 -1.12 6.56
CA ARG A 3 8.33 -2.34 6.08
C ARG A 3 7.28 -3.40 5.75
N GLU A 4 7.70 -4.43 5.05
CA GLU A 4 6.89 -5.59 4.72
C GLU A 4 7.59 -6.89 5.15
N THR A 5 6.79 -7.89 5.50
CA THR A 5 7.24 -9.25 5.79
C THR A 5 6.08 -10.24 5.55
N TYR A 6 6.32 -11.52 5.79
CA TYR A 6 5.33 -12.58 5.67
C TYR A 6 5.25 -13.42 6.95
N PHE A 7 4.12 -14.09 7.16
CA PHE A 7 3.86 -14.81 8.42
C PHE A 7 4.95 -15.81 8.81
N SER A 8 5.45 -16.60 7.86
CA SER A 8 6.49 -17.60 8.17
C SER A 8 7.81 -16.95 8.61
N ALA A 9 8.16 -15.76 8.12
CA ALA A 9 9.36 -15.06 8.59
C ALA A 9 9.21 -14.55 10.03
N LEU A 10 8.00 -14.14 10.43
CA LEU A 10 7.71 -13.78 11.82
C LEU A 10 7.70 -15.02 12.72
N ALA A 11 7.00 -16.07 12.30
CA ALA A 11 6.84 -17.30 13.09
C ALA A 11 8.17 -18.04 13.33
N ASN A 12 9.13 -17.91 12.42
CA ASN A 12 10.45 -18.52 12.53
C ASN A 12 11.52 -17.57 13.11
N ASP A 13 11.14 -16.36 13.55
CA ASP A 13 12.08 -15.32 14.00
C ASP A 13 13.14 -14.92 12.95
N ASP A 14 12.91 -15.17 11.66
CA ASP A 14 13.77 -14.70 10.56
C ASP A 14 13.76 -13.17 10.47
N VAL A 15 12.66 -12.56 10.91
CA VAL A 15 12.45 -11.12 11.01
C VAL A 15 11.79 -10.79 12.35
N VAL A 16 12.40 -9.90 13.12
CA VAL A 16 11.88 -9.48 14.43
C VAL A 16 11.64 -7.97 14.42
N PRO A 17 10.38 -7.52 14.36
CA PRO A 17 10.03 -6.10 14.54
C PRO A 17 10.53 -5.56 15.88
N ALA A 18 10.89 -4.28 15.92
CA ALA A 18 11.20 -3.61 17.18
C ALA A 18 9.99 -3.59 18.12
N GLY A 19 10.20 -3.60 19.44
CA GLY A 19 9.12 -3.72 20.42
C GLY A 19 8.10 -2.57 20.44
N ASP A 20 8.43 -1.42 19.84
CA ASP A 20 7.55 -0.28 19.66
C ASP A 20 6.94 -0.18 18.25
N ALA A 21 7.36 -1.05 17.33
CA ALA A 21 6.77 -1.15 16.00
C ALA A 21 5.35 -1.70 16.07
N LYS A 22 4.54 -1.39 15.05
CA LYS A 22 3.21 -1.98 14.86
C LYS A 22 3.19 -2.97 13.72
N VAL A 23 2.69 -4.16 13.97
CA VAL A 23 2.62 -5.27 13.03
C VAL A 23 1.17 -5.47 12.61
N PHE A 24 0.87 -5.22 11.34
CA PHE A 24 -0.48 -5.32 10.80
C PHE A 24 -0.58 -6.38 9.72
N ALA A 25 -1.47 -7.35 9.92
CA ALA A 25 -1.83 -8.30 8.89
C ALA A 25 -2.80 -7.67 7.88
N VAL A 26 -2.59 -7.99 6.61
CA VAL A 26 -3.47 -7.60 5.50
C VAL A 26 -3.98 -8.87 4.83
N VAL A 27 -4.84 -9.60 5.55
CA VAL A 27 -5.44 -10.86 5.08
C VAL A 27 -6.93 -10.89 5.39
N ASP A 28 -7.68 -11.63 4.59
CA ASP A 28 -9.14 -11.71 4.73
C ASP A 28 -9.53 -12.39 6.05
N GLU A 29 -8.89 -13.53 6.33
CA GLU A 29 -9.06 -14.29 7.56
C GLU A 29 -7.69 -14.55 8.21
N LEU A 30 -7.60 -14.27 9.52
CA LEU A 30 -6.41 -14.53 10.31
C LEU A 30 -6.63 -15.81 11.12
N PRO A 31 -5.80 -16.85 10.95
CA PRO A 31 -5.92 -18.07 11.75
C PRO A 31 -5.45 -17.82 13.19
N GLU A 32 -6.02 -18.55 14.16
CA GLU A 32 -5.76 -18.37 15.60
C GLU A 32 -4.26 -18.37 15.95
N TRP A 33 -3.46 -19.25 15.35
CA TRP A 33 -2.03 -19.34 15.62
C TRP A 33 -1.25 -18.07 15.22
N ALA A 34 -1.79 -17.26 14.31
CA ALA A 34 -1.16 -16.05 13.80
C ALA A 34 -1.61 -14.79 14.56
N GLU A 35 -2.59 -14.90 15.47
CA GLU A 35 -3.08 -13.77 16.28
C GLU A 35 -1.97 -13.19 17.15
N ASP A 36 -1.12 -14.04 17.73
CA ASP A 36 -0.01 -13.61 18.59
C ASP A 36 1.17 -13.01 17.82
N LEU A 37 1.20 -13.15 16.49
CA LEU A 37 2.28 -12.64 15.64
C LEU A 37 2.06 -11.19 15.18
N VAL A 38 0.84 -10.66 15.34
CA VAL A 38 0.45 -9.36 14.79
C VAL A 38 -0.33 -8.56 15.83
N ASP A 39 -0.19 -7.23 15.83
CA ASP A 39 -1.01 -6.38 16.70
C ASP A 39 -2.49 -6.37 16.27
N ARG A 40 -2.74 -6.46 14.96
CA ARG A 40 -4.09 -6.36 14.39
C ARG A 40 -4.13 -6.87 12.95
N ASN A 41 -5.24 -7.51 12.56
CA ASN A 41 -5.59 -7.77 11.16
C ASN A 41 -6.46 -6.65 10.55
N ILE A 42 -6.25 -6.35 9.26
CA ILE A 42 -6.96 -5.36 8.47
C ILE A 42 -7.59 -6.03 7.25
N PRO A 43 -8.67 -6.80 7.42
CA PRO A 43 -9.31 -7.53 6.31
C PRO A 43 -9.90 -6.60 5.26
N GLY A 44 -10.25 -5.36 5.62
CA GLY A 44 -10.71 -4.36 4.66
C GLY A 44 -9.70 -4.04 3.55
N LEU A 45 -8.40 -4.28 3.79
CA LEU A 45 -7.35 -4.13 2.79
C LEU A 45 -6.95 -5.45 2.13
N ALA A 46 -7.56 -6.59 2.48
CA ALA A 46 -7.29 -7.84 1.79
C ALA A 46 -7.75 -7.78 0.31
N PRO A 47 -7.09 -8.49 -0.62
CA PRO A 47 -7.56 -8.59 -1.99
C PRO A 47 -8.97 -9.19 -2.05
N PRO A 48 -9.82 -8.69 -2.95
CA PRO A 48 -11.17 -9.21 -3.08
C PRO A 48 -11.12 -10.65 -3.63
N GLU A 49 -12.01 -11.50 -3.12
CA GLU A 49 -12.01 -12.94 -3.37
C GLU A 49 -12.13 -13.29 -4.87
N ASP A 50 -12.88 -12.51 -5.64
CA ASP A 50 -13.05 -12.69 -7.08
C ASP A 50 -11.72 -12.47 -7.83
N LEU A 51 -10.94 -11.46 -7.46
CA LEU A 51 -9.63 -11.22 -8.05
C LEU A 51 -8.65 -12.36 -7.72
N LEU A 52 -8.67 -12.87 -6.49
CA LEU A 52 -7.86 -14.02 -6.08
C LEU A 52 -8.26 -15.29 -6.84
N LYS A 53 -9.55 -15.55 -7.04
CA LYS A 53 -10.06 -16.69 -7.80
C LYS A 53 -9.62 -16.64 -9.27
N VAL A 54 -9.69 -15.48 -9.91
CA VAL A 54 -9.23 -15.36 -11.32
C VAL A 54 -7.72 -15.58 -11.40
N ARG A 55 -6.92 -15.01 -10.48
CA ARG A 55 -5.47 -15.24 -10.41
C ARG A 55 -5.15 -16.73 -10.27
N SER A 56 -5.74 -17.41 -9.28
CA SER A 56 -5.52 -18.85 -9.03
C SER A 56 -5.87 -19.70 -10.25
N ARG A 57 -6.95 -19.37 -10.98
CA ARG A 57 -7.30 -20.09 -12.21
C ARG A 57 -6.22 -19.97 -13.30
N ILE A 58 -5.54 -18.83 -13.38
CA ILE A 58 -4.41 -18.66 -14.32
C ILE A 58 -3.18 -19.42 -13.81
N GLU A 59 -2.90 -19.39 -12.50
CA GLU A 59 -1.83 -20.20 -11.89
C GLU A 59 -2.02 -21.69 -12.26
N ASP A 60 -3.22 -22.25 -12.04
CA ASP A 60 -3.52 -23.64 -12.38
C ASP A 60 -3.35 -23.98 -13.88
N VAL A 61 -3.57 -23.02 -14.77
CA VAL A 61 -3.42 -23.22 -16.22
C VAL A 61 -1.96 -23.17 -16.62
N ALA A 62 -1.20 -22.21 -16.08
CA ALA A 62 0.24 -22.10 -16.32
C ALA A 62 0.99 -23.32 -15.78
N GLU A 63 0.63 -23.82 -14.59
CA GLU A 63 1.18 -25.07 -14.03
C GLU A 63 0.93 -26.27 -14.94
N ARG A 64 -0.30 -26.41 -15.48
CA ARG A 64 -0.63 -27.50 -16.42
C ARG A 64 0.10 -27.43 -17.75
N ASN A 65 0.63 -26.26 -18.09
CA ASN A 65 1.40 -26.03 -19.30
C ASN A 65 2.92 -26.07 -19.05
N ASP A 66 3.35 -26.41 -17.82
CA ASP A 66 4.77 -26.41 -17.41
C ASP A 66 5.47 -25.07 -17.68
N GLU A 67 4.75 -23.95 -17.48
CA GLU A 67 5.31 -22.60 -17.66
C GLU A 67 6.25 -22.24 -16.51
N ASP A 68 7.31 -21.49 -16.83
CA ASP A 68 8.21 -20.90 -15.85
C ASP A 68 7.57 -19.67 -15.17
N ASP A 69 7.80 -19.51 -13.86
CA ASP A 69 7.29 -18.37 -13.05
C ASP A 69 5.75 -18.17 -13.15
N VAL A 70 5.01 -19.25 -12.88
CA VAL A 70 3.54 -19.33 -12.78
C VAL A 70 2.93 -18.13 -12.06
N GLU A 71 3.50 -17.74 -10.91
CA GLU A 71 2.94 -16.66 -10.09
C GLU A 71 3.04 -15.29 -10.79
N ALA A 72 4.16 -15.00 -11.46
CA ALA A 72 4.32 -13.76 -12.21
C ALA A 72 3.43 -13.74 -13.46
N ILE A 73 3.28 -14.88 -14.15
CA ILE A 73 2.35 -15.02 -15.26
C ILE A 73 0.93 -14.68 -14.80
N ALA A 74 0.47 -15.27 -13.71
CA ALA A 74 -0.86 -15.02 -13.20
C ALA A 74 -1.06 -13.59 -12.72
N TRP A 75 -0.08 -13.01 -12.03
CA TRP A 75 -0.11 -11.61 -11.59
C TRP A 75 -0.32 -10.64 -12.76
N ASN A 76 0.48 -10.80 -13.81
CA ASN A 76 0.42 -9.93 -14.99
C ASN A 76 -0.81 -10.21 -15.86
N SER A 77 -1.20 -11.47 -16.03
CA SER A 77 -2.32 -11.85 -16.90
C SER A 77 -3.67 -11.32 -16.44
N VAL A 78 -3.80 -11.01 -15.15
CA VAL A 78 -5.05 -10.47 -14.58
C VAL A 78 -4.96 -8.98 -14.24
N ASP A 79 -3.86 -8.32 -14.60
CA ASP A 79 -3.52 -6.94 -14.20
C ASP A 79 -3.72 -6.73 -12.69
N PHE A 80 -3.21 -7.68 -11.89
CA PHE A 80 -3.54 -7.76 -10.47
C PHE A 80 -3.24 -6.46 -9.74
N GLU A 81 -2.06 -5.89 -9.98
CA GLU A 81 -1.59 -4.68 -9.32
C GLU A 81 -2.57 -3.52 -9.54
N GLU A 82 -2.93 -3.23 -10.80
CA GLU A 82 -3.79 -2.11 -11.16
C GLU A 82 -5.19 -2.28 -10.57
N ARG A 83 -5.78 -3.48 -10.75
CA ARG A 83 -7.13 -3.78 -10.25
C ARG A 83 -7.20 -3.73 -8.73
N TYR A 84 -6.21 -4.29 -8.06
CA TYR A 84 -6.15 -4.25 -6.60
C TYR A 84 -5.91 -2.83 -6.10
N ARG A 85 -5.04 -2.04 -6.74
CA ARG A 85 -4.83 -0.63 -6.41
C ARG A 85 -6.13 0.17 -6.51
N ALA A 86 -6.89 0.01 -7.61
CA ALA A 86 -8.19 0.65 -7.77
C ALA A 86 -9.19 0.21 -6.68
N TYR A 87 -9.15 -1.06 -6.27
CA TYR A 87 -9.98 -1.59 -5.20
C TYR A 87 -9.66 -0.95 -3.83
N VAL A 88 -8.38 -0.88 -3.42
CA VAL A 88 -8.01 -0.37 -2.09
C VAL A 88 -8.06 1.16 -1.99
N THR A 89 -7.92 1.86 -3.11
CA THR A 89 -8.00 3.33 -3.15
C THR A 89 -9.43 3.86 -3.26
N SER A 90 -10.44 2.99 -3.31
CA SER A 90 -11.84 3.38 -3.44
C SER A 90 -12.69 3.05 -2.21
N GLY A 91 -13.73 3.87 -1.99
CA GLY A 91 -14.72 3.66 -0.93
C GLY A 91 -14.14 3.77 0.48
N GLY A 92 -14.70 3.00 1.44
CA GLY A 92 -14.27 3.03 2.85
C GLY A 92 -12.81 2.58 3.09
N ARG A 93 -12.20 1.86 2.14
CA ARG A 93 -10.80 1.42 2.22
C ARG A 93 -9.81 2.57 2.13
N HIS A 94 -10.18 3.63 1.42
CA HIS A 94 -9.41 4.86 1.38
C HIS A 94 -9.19 5.42 2.81
N GLN A 95 -10.23 5.44 3.64
CA GLN A 95 -10.15 5.94 5.02
C GLN A 95 -9.27 5.03 5.89
N ILE A 96 -9.27 3.71 5.63
CA ILE A 96 -8.38 2.77 6.32
C ILE A 96 -6.91 3.07 5.97
N LEU A 97 -6.62 3.33 4.69
CA LEU A 97 -5.27 3.72 4.25
C LEU A 97 -4.82 5.04 4.88
N GLU A 98 -5.69 6.05 4.97
CA GLU A 98 -5.37 7.33 5.63
C GLU A 98 -5.04 7.12 7.13
N ALA A 99 -5.88 6.40 7.87
CA ALA A 99 -5.64 6.13 9.29
C ALA A 99 -4.34 5.33 9.53
N LEU A 100 -4.02 4.43 8.61
CA LEU A 100 -2.79 3.66 8.67
C LEU A 100 -1.56 4.51 8.32
N ALA A 101 -1.68 5.44 7.37
CA ALA A 101 -0.63 6.40 7.04
C ALA A 101 -0.30 7.32 8.23
N GLU A 102 -1.30 7.82 8.96
CA GLU A 102 -1.08 8.57 10.22
C GLU A 102 -0.29 7.75 11.26
N THR A 103 -0.50 6.43 11.29
CA THR A 103 0.24 5.54 12.18
C THR A 103 1.69 5.41 11.72
N VAL A 104 1.93 5.27 10.41
CA VAL A 104 3.26 5.19 9.79
C VAL A 104 4.11 6.43 10.03
N GLU A 105 3.49 7.61 10.13
CA GLU A 105 4.17 8.87 10.47
C GLU A 105 4.65 8.90 11.93
N GLN A 106 3.97 8.19 12.83
CA GLN A 106 4.25 8.23 14.27
C GLN A 106 5.22 7.15 14.73
N ARG A 107 5.24 6.00 14.04
CA ARG A 107 5.99 4.81 14.47
C ARG A 107 6.36 3.93 13.29
N GLU A 108 7.21 2.94 13.53
CA GLU A 108 7.49 1.91 12.53
C GLU A 108 6.27 1.00 12.36
N VAL A 109 5.93 0.70 11.11
CA VAL A 109 4.83 -0.18 10.75
C VAL A 109 5.34 -1.31 9.87
N TRP A 110 4.93 -2.54 10.19
CA TRP A 110 5.16 -3.74 9.40
C TRP A 110 3.85 -4.22 8.80
N LEU A 111 3.82 -4.42 7.49
CA LEU A 111 2.73 -5.10 6.81
C LEU A 111 3.06 -6.57 6.64
N VAL A 112 2.08 -7.42 6.96
CA VAL A 112 2.22 -8.88 6.92
C VAL A 112 1.15 -9.48 6.01
N SER A 113 1.56 -10.37 5.11
CA SER A 113 0.65 -11.23 4.35
C SER A 113 1.26 -12.63 4.16
N TRP A 114 0.61 -13.50 3.39
CA TRP A 114 1.01 -14.90 3.26
C TRP A 114 2.22 -15.14 2.36
N ARG A 115 2.36 -14.42 1.24
CA ARG A 115 3.39 -14.77 0.25
C ARG A 115 4.75 -14.23 0.65
N ALA A 116 5.81 -15.01 0.46
CA ALA A 116 7.17 -14.56 0.72
C ALA A 116 7.67 -13.53 -0.32
N ARG A 117 7.35 -13.75 -1.60
CA ARG A 117 7.77 -12.88 -2.70
C ARG A 117 6.93 -11.61 -2.75
N ALA A 118 7.53 -10.50 -2.32
CA ALA A 118 6.87 -9.19 -2.28
C ALA A 118 6.42 -8.67 -3.65
N SER A 119 7.19 -8.91 -4.72
CA SER A 119 6.96 -8.34 -6.06
C SER A 119 5.65 -8.79 -6.74
N ILE A 120 4.96 -9.77 -6.17
CA ILE A 120 3.71 -10.37 -6.69
C ILE A 120 2.70 -10.59 -5.55
N ASP A 121 2.86 -9.83 -4.46
CA ASP A 121 1.98 -9.85 -3.31
C ASP A 121 1.27 -8.51 -3.19
N HIS A 122 0.00 -8.55 -2.80
CA HIS A 122 -0.83 -7.35 -2.66
C HIS A 122 -0.31 -6.40 -1.58
N ARG A 123 0.43 -6.86 -0.57
CA ARG A 123 0.97 -5.98 0.47
C ARG A 123 1.95 -4.96 -0.10
N SER A 124 2.65 -5.28 -1.21
CA SER A 124 3.55 -4.34 -1.87
C SER A 124 2.78 -3.13 -2.39
N VAL A 125 1.59 -3.35 -2.97
CA VAL A 125 0.69 -2.28 -3.41
C VAL A 125 0.21 -1.45 -2.22
N VAL A 126 -0.16 -2.07 -1.10
CA VAL A 126 -0.54 -1.35 0.12
C VAL A 126 0.63 -0.54 0.67
N LEU A 127 1.83 -1.11 0.70
CA LEU A 127 3.04 -0.45 1.16
C LEU A 127 3.31 0.80 0.32
N GLU A 128 3.25 0.70 -1.00
CA GLU A 128 3.40 1.85 -1.89
C GLU A 128 2.33 2.91 -1.67
N GLU A 129 1.07 2.50 -1.51
CA GLU A 129 -0.04 3.43 -1.22
C GLU A 129 0.15 4.15 0.12
N LEU A 130 0.70 3.48 1.13
CA LEU A 130 1.00 4.08 2.43
C LEU A 130 2.23 4.99 2.37
N GLN A 131 3.27 4.60 1.63
CA GLN A 131 4.43 5.47 1.40
C GLN A 131 4.01 6.77 0.69
N ARG A 132 3.09 6.65 -0.29
CA ARG A 132 2.58 7.80 -1.02
C ARG A 132 1.71 8.74 -0.17
N ARG A 133 1.02 8.21 0.85
CA ARG A 133 0.11 8.98 1.75
C ARG A 133 0.80 9.52 2.99
N ALA A 134 1.69 8.74 3.58
CA ALA A 134 2.48 9.18 4.74
C ALA A 134 3.61 10.14 4.32
N ASP A 135 3.59 10.63 3.08
CA ASP A 135 4.61 11.47 2.48
C ASP A 135 6.02 10.95 2.77
N LEU A 136 6.22 9.63 2.64
CA LEU A 136 7.52 9.01 2.84
C LEU A 136 8.32 9.08 1.54
N GLY A 137 8.75 10.28 1.15
CA GLY A 137 9.79 10.46 0.15
C GLY A 137 11.19 10.52 0.77
N PRO A 138 12.23 10.88 -0.01
CA PRO A 138 13.57 11.12 0.50
C PRO A 138 13.67 12.24 1.56
N CYS A 139 12.60 13.03 1.74
CA CYS A 139 12.55 14.05 2.78
C CYS A 139 12.15 13.42 4.12
N PRO A 140 12.51 14.06 5.25
CA PRO A 140 11.97 13.70 6.54
C PRO A 140 10.42 13.73 6.52
N PRO A 141 9.73 12.85 7.28
CA PRO A 141 8.27 12.84 7.36
C PRO A 141 7.71 14.24 7.64
N ARG A 142 6.66 14.63 6.93
CA ARG A 142 5.99 15.95 7.02
C ARG A 142 6.83 17.17 6.59
N ASP A 143 8.01 16.95 6.01
CA ASP A 143 8.92 18.02 5.54
C ASP A 143 8.84 18.21 4.00
N HIS A 144 7.78 17.65 3.41
CA HIS A 144 7.47 17.71 1.99
C HIS A 144 6.87 19.07 1.62
N GLU A 145 7.43 19.72 0.59
CA GLU A 145 6.87 20.93 -0.01
C GLU A 145 6.17 20.55 -1.32
N TRP A 146 4.87 20.29 -1.26
CA TRP A 146 4.11 19.85 -2.43
C TRP A 146 3.83 21.01 -3.39
N GLY A 147 4.17 20.81 -4.67
CA GLY A 147 3.89 21.76 -5.74
C GLY A 147 3.59 21.08 -7.07
N ARG A 148 3.26 21.88 -8.09
CA ARG A 148 2.99 21.33 -9.43
C ARG A 148 4.25 20.72 -10.04
N GLY A 149 4.12 19.51 -10.55
CA GLY A 149 5.12 18.87 -11.38
C GLY A 149 5.09 19.38 -12.83
N VAL A 150 6.00 18.84 -13.65
CA VAL A 150 6.13 19.19 -15.08
C VAL A 150 4.84 18.87 -15.85
N CYS A 151 4.14 17.79 -15.47
CA CYS A 151 2.80 17.49 -15.95
C CYS A 151 1.76 18.18 -15.05
N PRO A 152 0.78 18.92 -15.60
CA PRO A 152 -0.20 19.69 -14.81
C PRO A 152 -1.03 18.85 -13.83
N THR A 153 -1.14 17.56 -14.09
CA THR A 153 -1.90 16.58 -13.30
C THR A 153 -1.06 15.91 -12.21
N VAL A 154 0.24 16.16 -12.16
CA VAL A 154 1.16 15.52 -11.21
C VAL A 154 1.55 16.54 -10.16
N VAL A 155 1.42 16.17 -8.89
CA VAL A 155 1.95 16.92 -7.75
C VAL A 155 3.24 16.24 -7.33
N VAL A 156 4.30 17.02 -7.16
CA VAL A 156 5.61 16.53 -6.73
C VAL A 156 6.07 17.33 -5.52
N CYS A 157 6.83 16.69 -4.65
CA CYS A 157 7.57 17.40 -3.62
C CYS A 157 8.67 18.21 -4.31
N GLN A 158 8.63 19.52 -4.19
CA GLN A 158 9.60 20.44 -4.77
C GLN A 158 10.99 20.31 -4.12
N ARG A 159 11.06 19.62 -2.97
CA ARG A 159 12.30 19.40 -2.22
C ARG A 159 13.05 18.13 -2.62
N CYS A 160 12.35 17.02 -2.83
CA CYS A 160 12.98 15.74 -3.19
C CYS A 160 12.60 15.19 -4.56
N GLY A 161 11.67 15.85 -5.27
CA GLY A 161 11.18 15.39 -6.58
C GLY A 161 10.27 14.16 -6.52
N TYR A 162 9.94 13.66 -5.31
CA TYR A 162 9.03 12.53 -5.15
C TYR A 162 7.62 12.91 -5.61
N GLY A 163 7.06 12.15 -6.54
CA GLY A 163 5.75 12.42 -7.13
C GLY A 163 4.63 11.68 -6.41
N SER A 164 3.55 12.37 -6.07
CA SER A 164 2.29 11.72 -5.69
C SER A 164 1.54 11.37 -6.98
N THR A 165 1.86 10.23 -7.57
CA THR A 165 1.01 9.65 -8.61
C THR A 165 -0.31 9.25 -7.96
N SER A 166 -1.33 10.08 -8.22
CA SER A 166 -2.76 9.89 -7.91
C SER A 166 -3.29 10.50 -6.60
N LEU A 167 -3.29 11.84 -6.52
CA LEU A 167 -4.39 12.58 -5.90
C LEU A 167 -5.45 12.90 -6.96
N SER A 168 -6.19 11.90 -7.43
CA SER A 168 -7.41 12.09 -8.22
C SER A 168 -8.57 11.58 -7.37
N THR A 169 -9.46 12.42 -6.81
CA THR A 169 -10.35 13.30 -7.56
C THR A 169 -10.96 14.38 -6.64
N GLY A 170 -10.80 15.65 -6.99
CA GLY A 170 -11.94 16.59 -7.01
C GLY A 170 -12.29 17.48 -5.80
N GLN A 171 -11.89 17.22 -4.56
CA GLN A 171 -12.34 18.08 -3.43
C GLN A 171 -11.28 18.50 -2.42
N LEU A 172 -10.29 17.66 -2.12
CA LEU A 172 -9.30 17.96 -1.06
C LEU A 172 -8.15 18.88 -1.51
N ALA A 173 -7.92 19.03 -2.82
CA ALA A 173 -6.92 19.98 -3.32
C ALA A 173 -7.31 21.44 -3.07
N GLN A 174 -8.61 21.77 -3.00
CA GLN A 174 -9.05 23.15 -2.77
C GLN A 174 -8.95 23.58 -1.29
N GLU A 175 -9.01 22.63 -0.35
CA GLU A 175 -8.98 22.97 1.08
C GLU A 175 -7.55 23.24 1.57
N ASN A 176 -6.54 22.55 1.02
CA ASN A 176 -5.13 22.79 1.35
C ASN A 176 -4.44 23.87 0.49
N LEU A 177 -5.04 24.31 -0.63
CA LEU A 177 -4.52 25.41 -1.46
C LEU A 177 -5.03 26.80 -1.04
N LYS A 178 -6.06 26.88 -0.19
CA LYS A 178 -6.64 28.17 0.23
C LYS A 178 -5.67 29.15 0.90
N PRO A 179 -4.67 28.75 1.72
CA PRO A 179 -3.72 29.72 2.26
C PRO A 179 -2.66 30.20 1.25
N TYR A 180 -2.55 29.58 0.06
CA TYR A 180 -1.52 29.91 -0.94
C TYR A 180 -2.06 30.65 -2.18
N LEU A 181 -3.39 30.73 -2.33
CA LEU A 181 -4.03 31.55 -3.35
C LEU A 181 -4.55 32.84 -2.71
N GLY A 182 -3.60 33.69 -2.29
CA GLY A 182 -3.90 35.01 -1.75
C GLY A 182 -4.82 35.79 -2.70
N GLY A 183 -6.02 36.09 -2.21
CA GLY A 183 -6.93 37.04 -2.83
C GLY A 183 -6.29 38.42 -2.83
N ASN A 184 -6.11 39.00 -4.02
CA ASN A 184 -5.90 40.43 -4.15
C ASN A 184 -7.28 41.10 -4.02
N GLU A 185 -7.61 41.53 -2.81
CA GLU A 185 -8.64 42.55 -2.60
C GLU A 185 -8.11 43.88 -3.16
N ARG A 186 -8.83 44.42 -4.14
CA ARG A 186 -8.92 45.85 -4.41
C ARG A 186 -10.38 46.21 -4.62
#